data_AF-A0A9J7HUU4-F1
#
_entry.id   AF-A0A9J7HUU4-F1
#
_cell.length_a   1.000
_cell.length_b   1.000
_cell.length_c   1.000
_cell.angle_alpha   90.00
_cell.angle_beta   90.00
_cell.angle_gamma   90.00
#
_symmetry.space_group_name_H-M   'P 1'
#
loop_
_entity.id
_entity.type
_entity.pdbx_description
1 polymer ?
#
loop_
_entity_poly.entity_id
_entity_poly.type
_entity_poly.pdbx_seq_one_letter_code
_entity_poly.pdbx_strand_id
1 'polypeptide(L)'
;MCPADKKLEEKFKKLLASFELCHREAKVMKNGLQQCKAEVSAAKEHAAIRQAITPEPQERKLEHCFVPEMDCYTGYGHYYRGTVNVTERGYPCQLWEAQEPRRHDRTPQNYPHDDLAGHNYCRNPDWGRKPWCYVAQPPPAPRWEHCVVPACPTA
;
A
#
# COMPACT_ATOMS: atom_id res chain seq x y z
N MET A 1 -25.93 -20.93 -39.56
CA MET A 1 -26.27 -20.64 -38.15
C MET A 1 -25.58 -21.69 -37.29
N CYS A 2 -24.56 -21.34 -36.50
CA CYS A 2 -23.92 -22.32 -35.60
C CYS A 2 -24.81 -22.55 -34.37
N PRO A 3 -24.99 -23.80 -33.91
CA PRO A 3 -25.68 -24.07 -32.67
C PRO A 3 -24.82 -23.51 -31.52
N ALA A 4 -25.36 -22.53 -30.79
CA ALA A 4 -24.76 -22.07 -29.56
C ALA A 4 -24.61 -23.25 -28.60
N ASP A 5 -23.40 -23.44 -28.06
CA ASP A 5 -23.17 -24.37 -26.97
C ASP A 5 -23.94 -23.88 -25.75
N LYS A 6 -25.12 -24.46 -25.51
CA LYS A 6 -26.02 -24.11 -24.41
C LYS A 6 -25.30 -24.12 -23.06
N LYS A 7 -24.26 -24.94 -22.89
CA LYS A 7 -23.46 -25.00 -21.66
C LYS A 7 -22.57 -23.78 -21.49
N LEU A 8 -22.03 -23.25 -22.59
CA LEU A 8 -21.26 -22.01 -22.59
C LEU A 8 -22.16 -20.79 -22.35
N GLU A 9 -23.36 -20.79 -22.95
CA GLU A 9 -24.36 -19.74 -22.74
C GLU A 9 -24.81 -19.67 -21.26
N GLU A 10 -25.06 -20.81 -20.62
CA GLU A 10 -25.42 -20.86 -19.20
C GLU A 10 -24.27 -20.45 -18.28
N LYS A 11 -23.01 -20.78 -18.63
CA LYS A 11 -21.84 -20.26 -17.90
C LYS A 11 -21.72 -18.74 -18.01
N PHE A 12 -21.94 -18.20 -19.20
CA PHE A 12 -21.90 -16.76 -19.44
C PHE A 12 -23.01 -16.03 -18.66
N LYS A 13 -24.24 -16.57 -18.65
CA LYS A 13 -25.36 -16.03 -17.85
C LYS A 13 -25.04 -16.02 -16.35
N LYS A 14 -24.45 -17.10 -15.82
CA LYS A 14 -24.03 -17.17 -14.41
C LYS A 14 -22.94 -16.15 -14.07
N LEU A 15 -21.99 -15.95 -14.97
CA LEU A 15 -20.92 -14.96 -14.79
C LEU A 15 -21.47 -13.53 -14.79
N LEU A 16 -22.37 -13.22 -15.74
CA LEU A 16 -23.07 -11.92 -15.78
C LEU A 16 -23.88 -11.67 -14.50
N ALA A 17 -24.62 -12.68 -14.02
CA ALA A 17 -25.37 -12.57 -12.77
C ALA A 17 -24.47 -12.27 -11.56
N SER A 18 -23.27 -12.86 -11.52
CA SER A 18 -22.27 -12.62 -10.47
C SER A 18 -21.69 -11.19 -10.54
N PHE A 19 -21.43 -10.69 -11.75
CA PHE A 19 -20.99 -9.31 -11.97
C PHE A 19 -22.04 -8.29 -11.51
N GLU A 20 -23.31 -8.50 -11.87
CA GLU A 20 -24.42 -7.65 -11.45
C GLU A 20 -24.65 -7.67 -9.93
N LEU A 21 -24.38 -8.79 -9.27
CA LEU A 21 -24.42 -8.87 -7.81
C LEU A 21 -23.31 -8.00 -7.19
N CYS A 22 -22.07 -8.18 -7.62
CA CYS A 22 -20.92 -7.40 -7.16
C CYS A 22 -21.12 -5.89 -7.37
N HIS A 23 -21.64 -5.49 -8.54
CA HIS A 23 -21.93 -4.08 -8.82
C HIS A 23 -22.99 -3.50 -7.87
N ARG A 24 -24.04 -4.28 -7.55
CA ARG A 24 -25.06 -3.88 -6.57
C ARG A 24 -24.48 -3.71 -5.17
N GLU A 25 -23.66 -4.65 -4.72
CA GLU A 25 -22.97 -4.57 -3.41
C GLU A 25 -22.03 -3.36 -3.35
N ALA A 26 -21.27 -3.10 -4.42
CA ALA A 26 -20.42 -1.91 -4.52
C ALA A 26 -21.22 -0.61 -4.45
N LYS A 27 -22.44 -0.58 -5.01
CA LYS A 27 -23.34 0.57 -4.90
C LYS A 27 -23.84 0.76 -3.46
N VAL A 28 -24.17 -0.33 -2.76
CA VAL A 28 -24.54 -0.29 -1.33
C VAL A 28 -23.40 0.27 -0.49
N MET A 29 -22.17 -0.20 -0.70
CA MET A 29 -20.99 0.32 0.01
C MET A 29 -20.74 1.81 -0.27
N LYS A 30 -20.86 2.25 -1.53
CA LYS A 30 -20.73 3.67 -1.90
C LYS A 30 -21.80 4.53 -1.24
N ASN A 31 -23.06 4.06 -1.23
CA ASN A 31 -24.15 4.77 -0.57
C ASN A 31 -23.92 4.88 0.94
N GLY A 32 -23.48 3.79 1.59
CA GLY A 32 -23.13 3.79 3.02
C GLY A 32 -21.99 4.75 3.34
N LEU A 33 -20.96 4.83 2.49
CA LEU A 33 -19.88 5.81 2.65
C LEU A 33 -20.38 7.26 2.53
N GLN A 34 -21.29 7.53 1.60
CA GLN A 34 -21.89 8.86 1.46
C GLN A 34 -22.75 9.22 2.67
N GLN A 35 -23.52 8.26 3.19
CA GLN A 35 -24.31 8.45 4.39
C GLN A 35 -23.41 8.74 5.61
N CYS A 36 -22.36 7.95 5.82
CA CYS A 36 -21.39 8.19 6.89
C CYS A 36 -20.73 9.58 6.77
N LYS A 37 -20.36 10.00 5.55
CA LYS A 37 -19.82 11.35 5.30
C LYS A 37 -20.82 12.45 5.65
N ALA A 38 -22.09 12.27 5.32
CA ALA A 38 -23.15 13.22 5.65
C ALA A 38 -23.37 13.32 7.17
N GLU A 39 -23.40 12.17 7.86
CA GLU A 39 -23.52 12.11 9.33
C GLU A 39 -22.33 12.80 10.02
N VAL A 40 -21.09 12.57 9.53
CA VAL A 40 -19.90 13.28 10.02
C VAL A 40 -19.97 14.78 9.76
N SER A 41 -20.50 15.21 8.62
CA SER A 41 -20.67 16.64 8.31
C SER A 41 -21.70 17.29 9.24
N ALA A 42 -22.83 16.63 9.46
CA ALA A 42 -23.86 17.10 10.39
C ALA A 42 -23.36 17.15 11.84
N ALA A 43 -22.57 16.15 12.26
CA ALA A 43 -21.96 16.13 13.59
C ALA A 43 -21.00 17.32 13.80
N LYS A 44 -20.27 17.76 12.76
CA LYS A 44 -19.37 18.92 12.84
C LYS A 44 -20.11 20.25 13.06
N GLU A 45 -21.37 20.34 12.67
CA GLU A 45 -22.20 21.54 12.86
C GLU A 45 -22.84 21.62 14.25
N HIS A 46 -22.88 20.49 14.98
CA HIS A 46 -23.39 20.45 16.33
C HIS A 46 -22.46 21.23 17.28
N ALA A 47 -22.95 22.30 17.91
CA ALA A 47 -22.12 23.26 18.67
C ALA A 47 -21.24 22.62 19.77
N ALA A 48 -21.75 21.58 20.46
CA ALA A 48 -20.99 20.85 21.46
C ALA A 48 -19.86 19.98 20.86
N ILE A 49 -20.07 19.44 19.65
CA ILE A 49 -19.07 18.65 18.93
C ILE A 49 -18.06 19.60 18.25
N ARG A 50 -18.53 20.74 17.72
CA ARG A 50 -17.68 21.81 17.15
C ARG A 50 -16.66 22.32 18.17
N GLN A 51 -17.05 22.53 19.43
CA GLN A 51 -16.13 22.95 20.50
C GLN A 51 -15.15 21.84 20.92
N ALA A 52 -15.51 20.57 20.77
CA ALA A 52 -14.61 19.43 21.00
C ALA A 52 -13.67 19.13 19.82
N ILE A 53 -13.99 19.63 18.61
CA ILE A 53 -13.19 19.45 17.38
C ILE A 53 -12.32 20.69 17.08
N THR A 54 -12.63 21.87 17.63
CA THR A 54 -11.73 23.04 17.55
C THR A 54 -10.47 22.78 18.38
N PRO A 55 -9.26 22.91 17.81
CA PRO A 55 -8.04 22.72 18.57
C PRO A 55 -7.84 23.87 19.56
N GLU A 56 -7.78 23.55 20.85
CA GLU A 56 -7.27 24.41 21.91
C GLU A 56 -5.75 24.65 21.68
N PRO A 57 -5.20 25.85 21.96
CA PRO A 57 -3.81 26.20 21.64
C PRO A 57 -2.82 25.66 22.68
N GLN A 58 -2.91 24.37 22.97
CA GLN A 58 -1.82 23.63 23.60
C GLN A 58 -1.31 22.66 22.55
N GLU A 59 -0.11 22.93 22.06
CA GLU A 59 0.67 22.11 21.16
C GLU A 59 0.82 20.68 21.72
N ARG A 60 -0.21 19.85 21.56
CA ARG A 60 -0.03 18.41 21.61
C ARG A 60 0.44 18.02 20.23
N LYS A 61 1.76 18.08 20.08
CA LYS A 61 2.55 17.45 19.02
C LYS A 61 1.81 16.20 18.53
N LEU A 62 1.09 16.31 17.41
CA LEU A 62 0.43 15.18 16.79
C LEU A 62 1.49 14.39 16.01
N GLU A 63 2.49 13.92 16.74
CA GLU A 63 3.20 12.72 16.36
C GLU A 63 2.30 11.58 16.83
N HIS A 64 1.88 10.74 15.89
CA HIS A 64 0.95 9.61 16.00
C HIS A 64 -0.48 9.90 15.50
N CYS A 65 -0.61 9.97 14.17
CA CYS A 65 -1.48 8.98 13.56
C CYS A 65 -0.90 7.60 13.91
N PHE A 66 -1.58 6.81 14.73
CA PHE A 66 -1.20 5.43 15.01
C PHE A 66 -1.19 4.62 13.69
N VAL A 67 0.01 4.36 13.17
CA VAL A 67 0.30 3.17 12.36
C VAL A 67 1.65 2.58 12.84
N PRO A 68 1.70 1.90 14.00
CA PRO A 68 2.93 1.22 14.45
C PRO A 68 3.36 0.07 13.52
N GLU A 69 2.53 -0.30 12.54
CA GLU A 69 2.82 -1.32 11.54
C GLU A 69 3.76 -0.85 10.40
N MET A 70 4.16 0.42 10.39
CA MET A 70 5.06 0.98 9.37
C MET A 70 6.53 0.95 9.78
N ASP A 71 6.84 0.66 11.04
CA ASP A 71 8.22 0.62 11.56
C ASP A 71 8.83 -0.79 11.54
N CYS A 72 8.01 -1.82 11.34
CA CYS A 72 8.43 -3.21 11.29
C CYS A 72 7.74 -3.95 10.14
N TYR A 73 8.26 -5.10 9.75
CA TYR A 73 7.64 -5.94 8.72
C TYR A 73 7.06 -7.23 9.31
N THR A 74 5.91 -7.66 8.78
CA THR A 74 5.29 -8.96 9.08
C THR A 74 5.58 -9.98 7.98
N GLY A 75 5.66 -11.27 8.33
CA GLY A 75 5.94 -12.35 7.38
C GLY A 75 7.22 -12.09 6.57
N TYR A 76 7.07 -11.97 5.25
CA TYR A 76 8.17 -11.66 4.31
C TYR A 76 8.35 -10.16 4.05
N GLY A 77 7.48 -9.30 4.60
CA GLY A 77 7.55 -7.85 4.40
C GLY A 77 7.12 -7.36 3.02
N HIS A 78 6.34 -8.15 2.29
CA HIS A 78 5.72 -7.73 1.02
C HIS A 78 4.84 -6.48 1.19
N TYR A 79 4.11 -6.40 2.32
CA TYR A 79 3.21 -5.29 2.65
C TYR A 79 3.88 -4.18 3.46
N TYR A 80 5.19 -4.24 3.68
CA TYR A 80 5.89 -3.18 4.38
C TYR A 80 5.82 -1.87 3.55
N ARG A 81 5.35 -0.79 4.19
CA ARG A 81 5.18 0.54 3.56
C ARG A 81 5.87 1.67 4.34
N GLY A 82 6.77 1.32 5.26
CA GLY A 82 7.62 2.29 5.95
C GLY A 82 8.62 3.00 5.02
N THR A 83 9.37 3.94 5.61
CA THR A 83 10.24 4.89 4.87
C THR A 83 11.74 4.59 5.00
N VAL A 84 12.12 3.47 5.62
CA VAL A 84 13.53 3.04 5.68
C VAL A 84 14.11 2.93 4.27
N ASN A 85 15.28 3.52 4.04
CA ASN A 85 15.99 3.55 2.75
C ASN A 85 17.51 3.32 2.90
N VAL A 86 17.89 2.56 3.93
CA VAL A 86 19.27 2.22 4.23
C VAL A 86 19.39 0.71 4.45
N THR A 87 20.44 0.12 3.89
CA THR A 87 20.72 -1.32 4.01
C THR A 87 21.28 -1.67 5.40
N GLU A 88 21.33 -2.96 5.75
CA GLU A 88 21.93 -3.42 7.01
C GLU A 88 23.39 -3.00 7.19
N ARG A 89 24.14 -2.84 6.10
CA ARG A 89 25.53 -2.34 6.11
C ARG A 89 25.64 -0.81 6.00
N GLY A 90 24.52 -0.09 6.01
CA GLY A 90 24.52 1.38 5.96
C GLY A 90 24.61 1.96 4.55
N TYR A 91 24.42 1.18 3.50
CA TYR A 91 24.41 1.72 2.14
C TYR A 91 23.09 2.43 1.84
N PRO A 92 23.12 3.61 1.16
CA PRO A 92 21.90 4.27 0.73
C PRO A 92 21.23 3.50 -0.40
N CYS A 93 19.89 3.43 -0.36
CA CYS A 93 19.10 2.81 -1.41
C CYS A 93 19.04 3.67 -2.68
N GLN A 94 19.07 3.01 -3.83
CA GLN A 94 18.78 3.59 -5.13
C GLN A 94 17.26 3.75 -5.31
N LEU A 95 16.84 4.81 -6.01
CA LEU A 95 15.45 4.96 -6.47
C LEU A 95 15.06 3.75 -7.35
N TRP A 96 13.88 3.18 -7.13
CA TRP A 96 13.40 2.05 -7.93
C TRP A 96 13.14 2.40 -9.39
N GLU A 97 12.93 3.68 -9.70
CA GLU A 97 12.79 4.15 -11.09
C GLU A 97 14.15 4.42 -11.75
N ALA A 98 15.21 4.60 -10.96
CA ALA A 98 16.52 4.89 -11.50
C ALA A 98 17.17 3.61 -12.04
N GLN A 99 17.78 3.73 -13.22
CA GLN A 99 18.54 2.64 -13.84
C GLN A 99 20.04 2.75 -13.59
N GLU A 100 20.50 3.72 -12.82
CA GLU A 100 21.91 3.90 -12.47
C GLU A 100 22.05 4.17 -10.95
N PRO A 101 23.12 3.66 -10.30
CA PRO A 101 24.19 2.82 -10.86
C PRO A 101 23.81 1.35 -11.05
N ARG A 102 22.64 0.91 -10.59
CA ARG A 102 22.18 -0.48 -10.69
C ARG A 102 21.00 -0.57 -11.65
N ARG A 103 21.27 -0.95 -12.90
CA ARG A 103 20.21 -1.31 -13.87
C ARG A 103 19.40 -2.48 -13.38
N HIS A 104 18.08 -2.45 -13.45
CA HIS A 104 17.22 -3.55 -13.00
C HIS A 104 15.80 -3.49 -13.56
N ASP A 105 15.11 -4.63 -13.50
CA ASP A 105 13.75 -4.76 -14.03
C ASP A 105 12.64 -4.54 -12.98
N ARG A 106 13.00 -4.36 -11.70
CA ARG A 106 12.02 -4.07 -10.63
C ARG A 106 11.66 -2.59 -10.58
N THR A 107 10.98 -2.13 -11.61
CA THR A 107 10.51 -0.75 -11.74
C THR A 107 9.02 -0.64 -11.42
N PRO A 108 8.48 0.55 -11.13
CA PRO A 108 7.05 0.74 -10.94
C PRO A 108 6.21 0.34 -12.15
N GLN A 109 6.79 0.39 -13.35
CA GLN A 109 6.11 -0.05 -14.57
C GLN A 109 5.91 -1.57 -14.59
N ASN A 110 6.90 -2.33 -14.12
CA ASN A 110 6.85 -3.79 -14.08
C ASN A 110 6.14 -4.32 -12.82
N TYR A 111 6.15 -3.54 -11.73
CA TYR A 111 5.59 -3.89 -10.43
C TYR A 111 4.68 -2.75 -9.89
N PRO A 112 3.53 -2.49 -10.54
CA PRO A 112 2.69 -1.31 -10.25
C PRO A 112 1.97 -1.36 -8.90
N HIS A 113 1.93 -2.52 -8.24
CA HIS A 113 1.23 -2.71 -6.96
C HIS A 113 2.16 -2.80 -5.75
N ASP A 114 3.48 -2.70 -5.98
CA ASP A 114 4.49 -2.91 -4.93
C ASP A 114 5.01 -1.61 -4.32
N ASP A 115 4.39 -0.47 -4.64
CA ASP A 115 4.74 0.83 -4.10
C ASP A 115 6.22 1.15 -4.30
N LEU A 116 6.63 1.24 -5.58
CA LEU A 116 8.02 1.51 -5.98
C LEU A 116 8.20 2.95 -6.52
N ALA A 117 7.12 3.70 -6.74
CA ALA A 117 7.15 4.93 -7.53
C ALA A 117 7.66 6.15 -6.72
N GLY A 118 8.54 6.94 -7.33
CA GLY A 118 8.98 8.23 -6.78
C GLY A 118 9.82 8.18 -5.49
N HIS A 119 10.30 7.02 -5.05
CA HIS A 119 11.10 6.90 -3.83
C HIS A 119 12.13 5.75 -3.87
N ASN A 120 12.97 5.67 -2.84
CA ASN A 120 13.99 4.63 -2.64
C ASN A 120 13.77 3.80 -1.37
N TYR A 121 12.56 3.83 -0.79
CA TYR A 121 12.23 3.05 0.39
C TYR A 121 12.33 1.54 0.14
N CYS A 122 12.71 0.80 1.17
CA CYS A 122 12.86 -0.64 1.13
C CYS A 122 11.53 -1.33 0.88
N ARG A 123 11.51 -2.28 -0.06
CA ARG A 123 10.32 -3.01 -0.49
C ARG A 123 10.68 -4.47 -0.75
N ASN A 124 9.69 -5.32 -0.95
CA ASN A 124 9.91 -6.73 -1.26
C ASN A 124 8.95 -7.20 -2.38
N PRO A 125 9.16 -6.74 -3.63
CA PRO A 125 8.28 -7.06 -4.76
C PRO A 125 8.40 -8.51 -5.24
N ASP A 126 9.47 -9.22 -4.88
CA ASP A 126 9.79 -10.56 -5.37
C ASP A 126 9.60 -11.67 -4.34
N TRP A 127 8.84 -11.38 -3.26
CA TRP A 127 8.55 -12.35 -2.19
C TRP A 127 9.83 -12.95 -1.57
N GLY A 128 10.91 -12.17 -1.52
CA GLY A 128 12.14 -12.48 -0.82
C GLY A 128 11.95 -12.59 0.69
N ARG A 129 13.03 -12.72 1.45
CA ARG A 129 12.94 -13.01 2.90
C ARG A 129 12.50 -11.83 3.76
N LYS A 130 12.85 -10.60 3.36
CA LYS A 130 12.56 -9.34 4.08
C LYS A 130 12.71 -8.14 3.13
N PRO A 131 12.26 -6.94 3.52
CA PRO A 131 12.44 -5.73 2.72
C PRO A 131 13.90 -5.46 2.35
N TRP A 132 14.11 -5.05 1.10
CA TRP A 132 15.43 -4.83 0.51
C TRP A 132 15.39 -3.66 -0.48
N CYS A 133 16.55 -3.25 -0.97
CA CYS A 133 16.66 -2.26 -2.04
C CYS A 133 17.93 -2.46 -2.89
N TYR A 134 17.97 -1.85 -4.07
CA TYR A 134 19.21 -1.67 -4.82
C TYR A 134 20.10 -0.64 -4.14
N VAL A 135 21.42 -0.83 -4.22
CA VAL A 135 22.38 0.06 -3.55
C VAL A 135 22.79 1.18 -4.49
N ALA A 136 22.66 2.42 -4.05
CA ALA A 136 23.00 3.62 -4.83
C ALA A 136 24.52 3.84 -4.98
N GLN A 137 25.35 3.08 -4.25
CA GLN A 137 26.80 3.11 -4.47
C GLN A 137 27.20 2.19 -5.64
N PRO A 138 28.15 2.62 -6.49
CA PRO A 138 28.71 1.80 -7.55
C PRO A 138 29.58 0.66 -6.99
N PRO A 139 30.02 -0.31 -7.83
CA PRO A 139 31.00 -1.31 -7.42
C PRO A 139 32.23 -0.67 -6.74
N PRO A 140 32.78 -1.27 -5.66
CA PRO A 140 32.62 -2.65 -5.21
C PRO A 140 31.44 -2.90 -4.25
N ALA A 141 30.57 -1.90 -4.00
CA ALA A 141 29.38 -2.11 -3.17
C ALA A 141 28.51 -3.24 -3.77
N PRO A 142 27.74 -3.96 -2.92
CA PRO A 142 26.77 -4.95 -3.39
C PRO A 142 25.77 -4.33 -4.37
N ARG A 143 25.19 -5.13 -5.26
CA ARG A 143 24.17 -4.65 -6.21
C ARG A 143 22.85 -4.33 -5.52
N TRP A 144 22.47 -5.12 -4.53
CA TRP A 144 21.27 -4.97 -3.70
C TRP A 144 21.57 -5.56 -2.33
N GLU A 145 20.78 -5.18 -1.32
CA GLU A 145 20.91 -5.71 0.03
C GLU A 145 19.61 -5.55 0.83
N HIS A 146 19.43 -6.40 1.85
CA HIS A 146 18.36 -6.26 2.82
C HIS A 146 18.50 -4.97 3.64
N CYS A 147 17.35 -4.46 4.07
CA CYS A 147 17.29 -3.23 4.84
C CYS A 147 17.24 -3.45 6.34
N VAL A 148 17.57 -2.39 7.09
CA VAL A 148 17.47 -2.33 8.56
C VAL A 148 16.02 -2.18 9.03
N VAL A 149 15.11 -2.96 8.46
CA VAL A 149 13.71 -3.04 8.91
C VAL A 149 13.60 -4.20 9.90
N PRO A 150 13.14 -3.98 11.14
CA PRO A 150 12.93 -5.05 12.12
C PRO A 150 11.67 -5.87 11.78
N ALA A 151 11.63 -7.14 12.18
CA ALA A 151 10.40 -7.92 12.15
C ALA A 151 9.47 -7.44 13.27
N CYS A 152 8.16 -7.43 13.02
CA CYS A 152 7.20 -7.08 14.05
C CYS A 152 7.18 -8.14 15.16
N PRO A 153 6.96 -7.74 16.43
CA PRO A 153 6.79 -8.70 17.51
C PRO A 153 5.63 -9.65 17.19
N THR A 154 5.87 -10.95 17.32
CA THR A 154 4.80 -11.93 17.33
C THR A 154 4.07 -11.81 18.66
N ALA A 155 2.78 -11.49 18.63
CA ALA A 155 1.91 -11.38 19.81
C ALA A 155 1.80 -12.70 20.58
#